data_AF-A0A1I0RX36-F1
#
_entry.id   AF-A0A1I0RX36-F1
#
_cell.length_a   1.000
_cell.length_b   1.000
_cell.length_c   1.000
_cell.angle_alpha   90.00
_cell.angle_beta   90.00
_cell.angle_gamma   90.00
#
_symmetry.space_group_name_H-M   'P 1'
#
loop_
_entity.id
_entity.type
_entity.pdbx_description
1 polymer ?
#
loop_
_entity_poly.entity_id
_entity_poly.type
_entity_poly.pdbx_seq_one_letter_code
_entity_poly.pdbx_strand_id
1 'polypeptide(L)'
;MKIRLLILFILTPVLLYSQNSTKFDATINFFREREIKLNTVIPPPGFKVYYNCDSLLFMRGNFGDTIKIWTSGSDSYQSLIQFKDIIKNQSFGITQFVKSIDNDGRIYVSTYHQTEFIYRNDSLFEMGNSNPPASEPLTQLFDQYFFKKQIDKNTYEARLDSLHEIEEKQAVYTPKLIFSEKMFQNKKEVTPSKKLNFEGDTIELENKWTENGKTCYLIRINNKTKDGEKTTYAYAIDENVRFIQWEGCTVK
;
A
#
# COMPACT_ATOMS: atom_id res chain seq x y z
N MET A 1 4.92 -55.06 39.11
CA MET A 1 4.29 -54.01 38.27
C MET A 1 4.65 -52.64 38.80
N LYS A 2 5.76 -52.03 38.37
CA LYS A 2 6.12 -50.67 38.77
C LYS A 2 6.89 -49.96 37.65
N ILE A 3 6.38 -48.78 37.30
CA ILE A 3 7.10 -47.58 36.83
C ILE A 3 7.86 -47.75 35.50
N ARG A 4 7.12 -47.74 34.39
CA ARG A 4 7.66 -47.39 33.06
C ARG A 4 6.58 -46.74 32.21
N LEU A 5 6.18 -45.51 32.50
CA LEU A 5 5.41 -44.64 31.58
C LEU A 5 5.10 -43.29 32.24
N LEU A 6 6.11 -42.50 32.60
CA LEU A 6 5.85 -41.11 33.03
C LEU A 6 6.98 -40.11 32.78
N ILE A 7 7.92 -40.41 31.88
CA ILE A 7 9.03 -39.50 31.53
C ILE A 7 8.87 -38.92 30.11
N LEU A 8 7.96 -39.45 29.28
CA LEU A 8 7.83 -38.99 27.89
C LEU A 8 6.96 -37.73 27.69
N PHE A 9 6.25 -37.25 28.72
CA PHE A 9 5.32 -36.12 28.59
C PHE A 9 5.85 -34.76 29.08
N ILE A 10 7.06 -34.70 29.64
CA ILE A 10 7.62 -33.45 30.21
C ILE A 10 8.58 -32.73 29.23
N LEU A 11 9.00 -33.39 28.14
CA LEU A 11 9.99 -32.83 27.20
C LEU A 11 9.41 -32.22 25.92
N THR A 12 8.10 -32.31 25.69
CA THR A 12 7.47 -31.82 24.44
C THR A 12 7.21 -30.31 24.35
N PRO A 13 7.06 -29.51 25.44
CA PRO A 13 6.85 -28.07 25.27
C PRO A 13 8.15 -27.27 25.10
N VAL A 14 9.31 -27.78 25.53
CA VAL A 14 10.59 -27.02 25.48
C VAL A 14 11.17 -26.99 24.06
N LEU A 15 10.95 -28.05 23.27
CA LEU A 15 11.45 -28.13 21.89
C LEU A 15 10.68 -27.24 20.90
N LEU A 16 9.41 -26.92 21.18
CA LEU A 16 8.59 -26.04 20.32
C LEU A 16 8.96 -24.56 20.47
N TYR A 17 9.38 -24.11 21.66
CA TYR A 17 9.83 -22.73 21.88
C TYR A 17 11.25 -22.48 21.33
N SER A 18 12.15 -23.46 21.41
CA SER A 18 13.54 -23.32 20.94
C SER A 18 13.66 -23.22 19.41
N GLN A 19 12.77 -23.86 18.65
CA GLN A 19 12.81 -23.78 17.18
C GLN A 19 12.40 -22.39 16.65
N ASN A 20 11.47 -21.71 17.32
CA ASN A 20 11.04 -20.37 16.94
C ASN A 20 12.07 -19.30 17.32
N SER A 21 12.73 -19.42 18.49
CA SER A 21 13.80 -18.49 18.87
C SER A 21 14.99 -18.57 17.92
N THR A 22 15.38 -19.77 17.48
CA THR A 22 16.54 -19.94 16.58
C THR A 22 16.34 -19.23 15.22
N LYS A 23 15.13 -19.29 14.66
CA LYS A 23 14.81 -18.59 13.40
C LYS A 23 14.79 -17.08 13.60
N PHE A 24 14.19 -16.61 14.69
CA PHE A 24 14.18 -15.20 15.05
C PHE A 24 15.58 -14.64 15.24
N ASP A 25 16.42 -15.32 16.02
CA ASP A 25 17.81 -14.93 16.29
C ASP A 25 18.64 -14.88 15.00
N ALA A 26 18.48 -15.87 14.12
CA ALA A 26 19.13 -15.87 12.81
C ALA A 26 18.71 -14.68 11.95
N THR A 27 17.41 -14.35 11.92
CA THR A 27 16.90 -13.17 11.20
C THR A 27 17.44 -11.87 11.80
N ILE A 28 17.39 -11.69 13.12
CA ILE A 28 17.88 -10.49 13.80
C ILE A 28 19.39 -10.29 13.57
N ASN A 29 20.19 -11.36 13.67
CA ASN A 29 21.62 -11.30 13.43
C ASN A 29 21.91 -10.90 11.98
N PHE A 30 21.18 -11.47 11.01
CA PHE A 30 21.31 -11.07 9.61
C PHE A 30 21.01 -9.59 9.39
N PHE A 31 19.95 -9.04 10.01
CA PHE A 31 19.63 -7.63 9.92
C PHE A 31 20.73 -6.73 10.51
N ARG A 32 21.30 -7.14 11.64
CA ARG A 32 22.42 -6.44 12.28
C ARG A 32 23.67 -6.44 11.42
N GLU A 33 24.06 -7.60 10.90
CA GLU A 33 25.25 -7.76 10.03
C GLU A 33 25.15 -6.97 8.73
N ARG A 34 23.94 -6.81 8.20
CA ARG A 34 23.66 -6.08 6.95
C ARG A 34 23.22 -4.63 7.17
N GLU A 35 23.21 -4.17 8.43
CA GLU A 35 22.76 -2.83 8.83
C GLU A 35 21.35 -2.46 8.30
N ILE A 36 20.48 -3.46 8.17
CA ILE A 36 19.11 -3.28 7.67
C ILE A 36 18.26 -2.69 8.79
N LYS A 37 17.75 -1.48 8.57
CA LYS A 37 16.85 -0.79 9.49
C LYS A 37 15.40 -1.15 9.19
N LEU A 38 14.62 -1.33 10.26
CA LEU A 38 13.17 -1.49 10.16
C LEU A 38 12.52 -0.12 9.92
N ASN A 39 11.36 -0.15 9.26
CA ASN A 39 10.50 1.00 8.99
C ASN A 39 11.25 2.23 8.45
N THR A 40 12.23 1.99 7.56
CA THR A 40 13.09 3.04 7.01
C THR A 40 13.16 2.92 5.49
N VAL A 41 13.16 4.07 4.83
CA VAL A 41 13.35 4.21 3.39
C VAL A 41 14.26 5.40 3.08
N ILE A 42 14.91 5.33 1.92
CA ILE A 42 15.65 6.42 1.30
C ILE A 42 14.69 7.06 0.28
N PRO A 43 14.21 8.29 0.52
CA PRO A 43 13.30 8.93 -0.40
C PRO A 43 13.99 9.24 -1.74
N PRO A 44 13.34 8.97 -2.88
CA PRO A 44 13.81 9.44 -4.17
C PRO A 44 13.90 10.98 -4.22
N PRO A 45 14.65 11.55 -5.19
CA PRO A 45 14.71 13.00 -5.37
C PRO A 45 13.33 13.65 -5.47
N GLY A 46 13.13 14.74 -4.72
CA GLY A 46 11.86 15.47 -4.65
C GLY A 46 10.83 14.91 -3.66
N PHE A 47 11.08 13.73 -3.08
CA PHE A 47 10.25 13.16 -2.01
C PHE A 47 10.81 13.47 -0.62
N LYS A 48 9.91 13.50 0.36
CA LYS A 48 10.22 13.52 1.79
C LYS A 48 9.47 12.38 2.48
N VAL A 49 10.07 11.85 3.55
CA VAL A 49 9.49 10.80 4.39
C VAL A 49 8.64 11.44 5.49
N TYR A 50 7.48 10.85 5.75
CA TYR A 50 6.54 11.27 6.76
C TYR A 50 5.98 10.06 7.52
N TYR A 51 5.41 10.33 8.69
CA TYR A 51 4.67 9.36 9.49
C TYR A 51 3.29 9.93 9.81
N ASN A 52 2.24 9.12 9.66
CA ASN A 52 0.91 9.52 10.09
C ASN A 52 0.74 9.23 11.59
N CYS A 53 -0.46 9.49 12.12
CA CYS A 53 -0.78 9.30 13.53
C CYS A 53 -0.66 7.84 14.00
N ASP A 54 -0.82 6.87 13.10
CA ASP A 54 -0.69 5.44 13.37
C ASP A 54 0.74 4.94 13.18
N SER A 55 1.71 5.87 13.07
CA SER A 55 3.13 5.57 12.75
C SER A 55 3.31 4.86 11.40
N LEU A 56 2.35 5.00 10.48
CA LEU A 56 2.49 4.51 9.12
C LEU A 56 3.43 5.43 8.34
N LEU A 57 4.49 4.81 7.81
CA LEU A 57 5.48 5.43 6.95
C LEU A 57 4.89 5.66 5.55
N PHE A 58 5.05 6.87 5.02
CA PHE A 58 4.73 7.20 3.63
C PHE A 58 5.70 8.25 3.11
N MET A 59 5.78 8.40 1.79
CA MET A 59 6.59 9.44 1.16
C MET A 59 5.72 10.37 0.33
N ARG A 60 6.08 11.65 0.27
CA ARG A 60 5.38 12.63 -0.54
C ARG A 60 6.35 13.59 -1.22
N GLY A 61 6.05 13.96 -2.45
CA GLY A 61 6.73 15.02 -3.19
C GLY A 61 5.73 15.91 -3.94
N ASN A 62 6.09 17.18 -4.10
CA ASN A 62 5.37 18.13 -4.94
C ASN A 62 6.23 18.48 -6.16
N PHE A 63 5.67 18.35 -7.35
CA PHE A 63 6.33 18.48 -8.65
C PHE A 63 5.52 19.44 -9.53
N GLY A 64 5.59 20.74 -9.22
CA GLY A 64 4.71 21.74 -9.84
C GLY A 64 3.26 21.56 -9.36
N ASP A 65 2.32 21.43 -10.31
CA ASP A 65 0.88 21.17 -10.04
C ASP A 65 0.62 19.71 -9.59
N THR A 66 1.64 18.83 -9.70
CA THR A 66 1.51 17.40 -9.42
C THR A 66 1.96 17.08 -7.99
N ILE A 67 1.14 16.34 -7.25
CA ILE A 67 1.46 15.80 -5.93
C ILE A 67 1.59 14.28 -6.06
N LYS A 68 2.70 13.71 -5.63
CA LYS A 68 2.92 12.25 -5.62
C LYS A 68 3.03 11.77 -4.20
N ILE A 69 2.29 10.72 -3.86
CA ILE A 69 2.22 10.16 -2.52
C ILE A 69 2.41 8.66 -2.61
N TRP A 70 3.37 8.13 -1.86
CA TRP A 70 3.69 6.71 -1.79
C TRP A 70 3.22 6.18 -0.45
N THR A 71 2.18 5.37 -0.45
CA THR A 71 1.64 4.71 0.73
C THR A 71 1.85 3.21 0.64
N SER A 72 1.94 2.53 1.77
CA SER A 72 2.01 1.07 1.81
C SER A 72 0.89 0.46 0.97
N GLY A 73 1.24 -0.32 -0.06
CA GLY A 73 0.27 -0.92 -0.98
C GLY A 73 0.09 -2.40 -0.75
N SER A 74 1.17 -3.17 -0.92
CA SER A 74 1.19 -4.62 -0.73
C SER A 74 2.16 -5.00 0.37
N ASP A 75 1.67 -5.78 1.33
CA ASP A 75 2.47 -6.29 2.43
C ASP A 75 2.48 -7.81 2.43
N SER A 76 3.65 -8.40 2.65
CA SER A 76 3.81 -9.85 2.65
C SER A 76 4.83 -10.33 3.67
N TYR A 77 4.58 -11.52 4.23
CA TYR A 77 5.56 -12.21 5.06
C TYR A 77 6.55 -12.97 4.19
N GLN A 78 7.83 -12.80 4.51
CA GLN A 78 8.95 -13.41 3.80
C GLN A 78 9.80 -14.21 4.78
N SER A 79 10.24 -15.39 4.38
CA SER A 79 11.31 -16.10 5.09
C SER A 79 12.64 -15.39 4.91
N LEU A 80 13.61 -15.64 5.79
CA LEU A 80 14.97 -15.10 5.64
C LEU A 80 15.61 -15.47 4.29
N ILE A 81 15.30 -16.65 3.74
CA ILE A 81 15.82 -17.09 2.44
C ILE A 81 15.23 -16.22 1.32
N GLN A 82 13.91 -16.02 1.29
CA GLN A 82 13.25 -15.16 0.30
C GLN A 82 13.70 -13.70 0.43
N PHE A 83 13.86 -13.21 1.66
CA PHE A 83 14.28 -11.85 1.92
C PHE A 83 15.69 -11.55 1.39
N LYS A 84 16.60 -12.53 1.44
CA LYS A 84 17.94 -12.38 0.84
C LYS A 84 17.90 -12.10 -0.67
N ASP A 85 16.84 -12.49 -1.37
CA ASP A 85 16.67 -12.16 -2.78
C ASP A 85 16.03 -10.78 -2.95
N ILE A 86 15.08 -10.41 -2.09
CA ILE A 86 14.44 -9.08 -2.10
C ILE A 86 15.47 -7.96 -1.94
N ILE A 87 16.41 -8.07 -1.00
CA ILE A 87 17.40 -7.02 -0.74
C ILE A 87 18.41 -6.80 -1.90
N LYS A 88 18.43 -7.69 -2.90
CA LYS A 88 19.24 -7.53 -4.11
C LYS A 88 18.54 -6.63 -5.14
N ASN A 89 17.23 -6.40 -5.00
CA ASN A 89 16.48 -5.55 -5.90
C ASN A 89 16.82 -4.08 -5.67
N GLN A 90 16.94 -3.30 -6.76
CA GLN A 90 17.18 -1.86 -6.71
C GLN A 90 16.04 -1.08 -6.04
N SER A 91 14.84 -1.66 -5.98
CA SER A 91 13.68 -1.13 -5.27
C SER A 91 13.81 -1.21 -3.74
N PHE A 92 14.66 -2.09 -3.20
CA PHE A 92 14.81 -2.27 -1.76
C PHE A 92 15.45 -1.05 -1.11
N GLY A 93 14.84 -0.60 -0.01
CA GLY A 93 15.17 0.65 0.66
C GLY A 93 14.53 1.89 0.01
N ILE A 94 13.87 1.78 -1.15
CA ILE A 94 13.23 2.90 -1.84
C ILE A 94 11.72 2.70 -1.90
N THR A 95 11.26 1.75 -2.72
CA THR A 95 9.84 1.36 -2.84
C THR A 95 9.50 0.11 -2.04
N GLN A 96 10.51 -0.65 -1.58
CA GLN A 96 10.33 -1.83 -0.74
C GLN A 96 11.08 -1.67 0.58
N PHE A 97 10.45 -1.99 1.71
CA PHE A 97 11.08 -1.88 3.02
C PHE A 97 10.54 -2.90 4.01
N VAL A 98 11.31 -3.13 5.08
CA VAL A 98 10.87 -4.03 6.15
C VAL A 98 10.09 -3.24 7.17
N LYS A 99 8.83 -3.61 7.43
CA LYS A 99 8.01 -3.01 8.49
C LYS A 99 8.39 -3.56 9.85
N SER A 100 8.48 -4.88 9.97
CA SER A 100 8.72 -5.57 11.23
C SER A 100 9.29 -6.98 11.00
N ILE A 101 9.70 -7.62 12.09
CA ILE A 101 10.06 -9.05 12.14
C ILE A 101 9.14 -9.68 13.19
N ASP A 102 8.45 -10.74 12.80
CA ASP A 102 7.56 -11.49 13.69
C ASP A 102 8.36 -12.42 14.61
N ASN A 103 7.75 -12.85 15.71
CA ASN A 103 8.42 -13.65 16.76
C ASN A 103 8.92 -15.03 16.27
N ASP A 104 8.45 -15.49 15.11
CA ASP A 104 8.90 -16.73 14.47
C ASP A 104 10.03 -16.51 13.43
N GLY A 105 10.52 -15.27 13.32
CA GLY A 105 11.59 -14.87 12.43
C GLY A 105 11.15 -14.57 10.99
N ARG A 106 9.84 -14.59 10.69
CA ARG A 106 9.33 -14.08 9.40
C ARG A 106 9.45 -12.57 9.33
N ILE A 107 9.78 -12.08 8.15
CA ILE A 107 10.07 -10.67 7.88
C ILE A 107 8.87 -10.08 7.16
N TYR A 108 8.29 -9.02 7.70
CA TYR A 108 7.15 -8.36 7.11
C TYR A 108 7.64 -7.25 6.16
N VAL A 109 7.53 -7.51 4.86
CA VAL A 109 8.00 -6.61 3.80
C VAL A 109 6.82 -5.87 3.20
N SER A 110 6.95 -4.56 3.10
CA SER A 110 5.99 -3.67 2.47
C SER A 110 6.53 -3.15 1.15
N THR A 111 5.65 -3.07 0.14
CA THR A 111 5.90 -2.40 -1.13
C THR A 111 4.98 -1.19 -1.23
N TYR A 112 5.58 -0.04 -1.51
CA TYR A 112 4.86 1.20 -1.74
C TYR A 112 4.06 1.16 -3.04
N HIS A 113 2.89 1.78 -2.98
CA HIS A 113 2.05 2.15 -4.10
C HIS A 113 2.05 3.67 -4.23
N GLN A 114 2.26 4.18 -5.45
CA GLN A 114 2.21 5.62 -5.74
C GLN A 114 0.82 6.01 -6.21
N THR A 115 0.20 6.97 -5.52
CA THR A 115 -0.93 7.73 -6.01
C THR A 115 -0.44 9.11 -6.48
N GLU A 116 -0.91 9.53 -7.66
CA GLU A 116 -0.59 10.83 -8.24
C GLU A 116 -1.83 11.71 -8.29
N PHE A 117 -1.68 12.97 -7.88
CA PHE A 117 -2.73 13.96 -7.91
C PHE A 117 -2.29 15.18 -8.70
N ILE A 118 -3.23 15.87 -9.33
CA ILE A 118 -3.02 17.15 -10.00
C ILE A 118 -3.93 18.17 -9.32
N TYR A 119 -3.36 19.28 -8.87
CA TYR A 119 -4.13 20.41 -8.37
C TYR A 119 -4.06 21.57 -9.36
N ARG A 120 -5.21 21.93 -9.94
CA ARG A 120 -5.32 23.01 -10.93
C ARG A 120 -6.69 23.67 -10.89
N ASN A 121 -6.74 24.99 -10.97
CA ASN A 121 -7.98 25.78 -11.03
C ASN A 121 -8.96 25.41 -9.91
N ASP A 122 -8.49 25.41 -8.65
CA ASP A 122 -9.28 25.09 -7.46
C ASP A 122 -9.94 23.69 -7.49
N SER A 123 -9.32 22.77 -8.23
CA SER A 123 -9.80 21.41 -8.43
C SER A 123 -8.67 20.41 -8.22
N LEU A 124 -8.97 19.35 -7.47
CA LEU A 124 -8.08 18.23 -7.23
C LEU A 124 -8.51 17.05 -8.11
N PHE A 125 -7.56 16.53 -8.86
CA PHE A 125 -7.70 15.34 -9.69
C PHE A 125 -6.81 14.24 -9.15
N GLU A 126 -7.31 13.01 -9.15
CA GLU A 126 -6.52 11.80 -8.93
C GLU A 126 -6.20 11.19 -10.30
N MET A 127 -4.94 10.83 -10.55
CA MET A 127 -4.55 10.16 -11.78
C MET A 127 -4.83 8.66 -11.66
N GLY A 128 -5.66 8.13 -12.55
CA GLY A 128 -5.97 6.71 -12.61
C GLY A 128 -5.83 6.15 -14.02
N ASN A 129 -5.61 4.84 -14.14
CA ASN A 129 -5.64 4.17 -15.43
C ASN A 129 -7.10 4.00 -15.87
N SER A 130 -7.49 4.65 -16.97
CA SER A 130 -8.85 4.52 -17.51
C SER A 130 -9.10 3.21 -18.24
N ASN A 131 -8.02 2.47 -18.55
CA ASN A 131 -8.14 1.13 -19.08
C ASN A 131 -8.21 0.13 -17.92
N PRO A 132 -9.15 -0.83 -17.97
CA PRO A 132 -9.28 -1.83 -16.92
C PRO A 132 -7.98 -2.66 -16.83
N PRO A 133 -7.53 -3.03 -15.63
CA PRO A 133 -6.40 -3.93 -15.47
C PRO A 133 -6.71 -5.28 -16.11
N ALA A 134 -5.67 -6.05 -16.43
CA ALA A 134 -5.76 -7.43 -16.89
C ALA A 134 -6.10 -8.38 -15.73
N SER A 135 -7.08 -8.00 -14.91
CA SER A 135 -7.44 -8.66 -13.66
C SER A 135 -7.81 -10.13 -13.86
N GLU A 136 -8.51 -10.47 -14.94
CA GLU A 136 -8.88 -11.85 -15.25
C GLU A 136 -7.66 -12.71 -15.62
N PRO A 137 -6.80 -12.34 -16.59
CA PRO A 137 -5.53 -13.03 -16.83
C PRO A 137 -4.64 -13.16 -15.58
N LEU A 138 -4.53 -12.10 -14.78
CA LEU A 138 -3.75 -12.11 -13.54
C LEU A 138 -4.33 -13.08 -12.51
N THR A 139 -5.65 -13.08 -12.34
CA THR A 139 -6.35 -14.00 -11.43
C THR A 139 -6.17 -15.45 -11.86
N GLN A 140 -6.30 -15.72 -13.17
CA GLN A 140 -6.08 -17.06 -13.72
C GLN A 140 -4.64 -17.53 -13.52
N LEU A 141 -3.66 -16.65 -13.74
CA LEU A 141 -2.24 -16.97 -13.52
C LEU A 141 -1.94 -17.27 -12.05
N PHE A 142 -2.48 -16.44 -11.14
CA PHE A 142 -2.37 -16.65 -9.70
C PHE A 142 -2.95 -18.01 -9.29
N ASP A 143 -4.14 -18.34 -9.79
CA ASP A 143 -4.82 -19.61 -9.51
C ASP A 143 -4.03 -20.82 -10.05
N GLN A 144 -3.48 -20.72 -11.25
CA GLN A 144 -2.63 -21.76 -11.85
C GLN A 144 -1.41 -22.09 -10.98
N TYR A 145 -0.77 -21.07 -10.37
CA TYR A 145 0.44 -21.27 -9.57
C TYR A 145 0.14 -21.65 -8.12
N PHE A 146 -0.63 -20.82 -7.40
CA PHE A 146 -0.79 -20.97 -5.95
C PHE A 146 -1.77 -22.06 -5.55
N PHE A 147 -2.89 -22.20 -6.26
CA PHE A 147 -3.94 -23.16 -5.89
C PHE A 147 -3.83 -24.46 -6.69
N LYS A 148 -3.66 -24.36 -8.01
CA LYS A 148 -3.64 -25.53 -8.90
C LYS A 148 -2.27 -26.16 -9.07
N LYS A 149 -1.18 -25.44 -8.74
CA LYS A 149 0.22 -25.89 -8.90
C LYS A 149 0.53 -26.45 -10.29
N GLN A 150 -0.07 -25.88 -11.32
CA GLN A 150 0.02 -26.34 -12.71
C GLN A 150 1.27 -25.83 -13.43
N ILE A 151 1.88 -24.77 -12.92
CA ILE A 151 3.07 -24.12 -13.49
C ILE A 151 4.15 -24.01 -12.42
N ASP A 152 5.41 -24.03 -12.83
CA ASP A 152 6.54 -23.77 -11.94
C ASP A 152 6.73 -22.27 -11.69
N LYS A 153 7.63 -21.94 -10.74
CA LYS A 153 7.90 -20.56 -10.33
C LYS A 153 8.42 -19.69 -11.49
N ASN A 154 9.32 -20.21 -12.30
CA ASN A 154 9.94 -19.42 -13.39
C ASN A 154 8.90 -19.13 -14.47
N THR A 155 8.03 -20.10 -14.78
CA THR A 155 6.92 -19.91 -15.71
C THR A 155 5.91 -18.89 -15.18
N TYR A 156 5.59 -18.93 -13.88
CA TYR A 156 4.72 -17.95 -13.24
C TYR A 156 5.30 -16.53 -13.33
N GLU A 157 6.56 -16.35 -12.94
CA GLU A 157 7.25 -15.05 -12.96
C GLU A 157 7.32 -14.47 -14.38
N ALA A 158 7.72 -15.27 -15.38
CA ALA A 158 7.82 -14.80 -16.76
C ALA A 158 6.45 -14.38 -17.35
N ARG A 159 5.36 -15.09 -17.01
CA ARG A 159 4.01 -14.73 -17.45
C ARG A 159 3.49 -13.49 -16.73
N LEU A 160 3.80 -13.34 -15.43
CA LEU A 160 3.43 -12.18 -14.64
C LEU A 160 4.10 -10.92 -15.22
N ASP A 161 5.40 -11.01 -15.53
CA ASP A 161 6.15 -9.91 -16.17
C ASP A 161 5.55 -9.53 -17.53
N SER A 162 5.17 -10.52 -18.34
CA SER A 162 4.52 -10.28 -19.63
C SER A 162 3.16 -9.58 -19.48
N LEU A 163 2.35 -9.97 -18.49
CA LEU A 163 1.08 -9.31 -18.20
C LEU A 163 1.28 -7.87 -17.71
N HIS A 164 2.26 -7.63 -16.82
CA HIS A 164 2.60 -6.27 -16.40
C HIS A 164 3.07 -5.40 -17.58
N GLU A 165 3.89 -5.93 -18.49
CA GLU A 165 4.33 -5.19 -19.67
C GLU A 165 3.14 -4.82 -20.60
N ILE A 166 2.14 -5.70 -20.71
CA ILE A 166 0.91 -5.41 -21.45
C ILE A 166 0.12 -4.31 -20.75
N GLU A 167 -0.06 -4.40 -19.43
CA GLU A 167 -0.76 -3.36 -18.65
C GLU A 167 -0.07 -2.00 -18.76
N GLU A 168 1.25 -1.97 -18.67
CA GLU A 168 2.04 -0.74 -18.84
C GLU A 168 1.86 -0.16 -20.25
N LYS A 169 1.93 -0.98 -21.31
CA LYS A 169 1.74 -0.53 -22.69
C LYS A 169 0.31 -0.04 -22.97
N GLN A 170 -0.67 -0.59 -22.27
CA GLN A 170 -2.07 -0.22 -22.42
C GLN A 170 -2.51 0.86 -21.43
N ALA A 171 -1.68 1.26 -20.48
CA ALA A 171 -2.09 2.22 -19.46
C ALA A 171 -2.43 3.58 -20.08
N VAL A 172 -3.64 4.07 -19.81
CA VAL A 172 -4.08 5.41 -20.19
C VAL A 172 -4.38 6.18 -18.91
N TYR A 173 -3.38 6.92 -18.43
CA TYR A 173 -3.52 7.72 -17.22
C TYR A 173 -4.38 8.95 -17.48
N THR A 174 -5.59 8.95 -16.91
CA THR A 174 -6.59 9.99 -17.08
C THR A 174 -6.83 10.70 -15.75
N PRO A 175 -6.84 12.05 -15.71
CA PRO A 175 -7.21 12.78 -14.51
C PRO A 175 -8.69 12.58 -14.16
N LYS A 176 -8.94 12.19 -12.92
CA LYS A 176 -10.26 11.97 -12.33
C LYS A 176 -10.55 13.06 -11.31
N LEU A 177 -11.53 13.93 -11.57
CA LEU A 177 -11.95 14.97 -10.63
C LEU A 177 -12.47 14.31 -9.35
N ILE A 178 -11.80 14.58 -8.23
CA ILE A 178 -12.18 14.07 -6.91
C ILE A 178 -12.59 15.17 -5.93
N PHE A 179 -12.24 16.43 -6.19
CA PHE A 179 -12.71 17.55 -5.38
C PHE A 179 -12.66 18.89 -6.11
N SER A 180 -13.68 19.70 -5.89
CA SER A 180 -13.66 21.16 -6.05
C SER A 180 -14.74 21.72 -5.14
N GLU A 181 -14.46 22.80 -4.39
CA GLU A 181 -15.44 23.36 -3.45
C GLU A 181 -16.77 23.70 -4.14
N LYS A 182 -16.70 24.18 -5.39
CA LYS A 182 -17.87 24.56 -6.20
C LYS A 182 -18.82 23.38 -6.46
N MET A 183 -18.35 22.13 -6.39
CA MET A 183 -19.20 20.95 -6.57
C MET A 183 -20.22 20.80 -5.43
N PHE A 184 -19.90 21.29 -4.22
CA PHE A 184 -20.65 21.03 -3.00
C PHE A 184 -21.51 22.21 -2.53
N GLN A 185 -21.69 23.25 -3.37
CA GLN A 185 -22.45 24.45 -2.99
C GLN A 185 -23.91 24.17 -2.60
N ASN A 186 -24.55 23.21 -3.28
CA ASN A 186 -25.98 22.93 -3.13
C ASN A 186 -26.28 21.51 -2.64
N LYS A 187 -25.25 20.66 -2.52
CA LYS A 187 -25.41 19.23 -2.20
C LYS A 187 -24.14 18.67 -1.57
N LYS A 188 -24.31 17.73 -0.65
CA LYS A 188 -23.22 17.02 0.02
C LYS A 188 -22.56 15.96 -0.89
N GLU A 189 -23.31 15.40 -1.82
CA GLU A 189 -22.90 14.29 -2.68
C GLU A 189 -23.00 14.65 -4.16
N VAL A 190 -21.98 14.31 -4.94
CA VAL A 190 -21.86 14.62 -6.37
C VAL A 190 -21.31 13.43 -7.13
N THR A 191 -22.00 13.03 -8.20
CA THR A 191 -21.44 12.14 -9.23
C THR A 191 -21.05 12.99 -10.44
N PRO A 192 -19.76 13.26 -10.70
CA PRO A 192 -19.33 13.98 -11.89
C PRO A 192 -19.69 13.20 -13.17
N SER A 193 -19.72 13.88 -14.30
CA SER A 193 -19.87 13.19 -15.59
C SER A 193 -18.66 12.29 -15.86
N LYS A 194 -18.85 11.24 -16.67
CA LYS A 194 -17.75 10.33 -17.07
C LYS A 194 -16.57 11.02 -17.77
N LYS A 195 -16.78 12.24 -18.30
CA LYS A 195 -15.70 13.05 -18.87
C LYS A 195 -14.78 13.64 -17.79
N LEU A 196 -15.32 13.93 -16.61
CA LEU A 196 -14.56 14.50 -15.48
C LEU A 196 -14.12 13.41 -14.50
N ASN A 197 -14.86 12.32 -14.39
CA ASN A 197 -14.53 11.16 -13.56
C ASN A 197 -14.88 9.88 -14.33
N PHE A 198 -13.90 9.27 -14.99
CA PHE A 198 -14.13 8.14 -15.92
C PHE A 198 -14.65 6.89 -15.22
N GLU A 199 -14.36 6.72 -13.93
CA GLU A 199 -14.87 5.62 -13.09
C GLU A 199 -16.35 5.83 -12.73
N GLY A 200 -16.84 7.07 -12.82
CA GLY A 200 -18.20 7.42 -12.44
C GLY A 200 -18.39 7.41 -10.92
N ASP A 201 -17.35 7.78 -10.16
CA ASP A 201 -17.43 7.81 -8.71
C ASP A 201 -18.50 8.78 -8.21
N THR A 202 -19.07 8.41 -7.07
CA THR A 202 -19.86 9.32 -6.25
C THR A 202 -18.96 9.90 -5.16
N ILE A 203 -18.85 11.22 -5.11
CA ILE A 203 -17.99 11.96 -4.19
C ILE A 203 -18.85 12.67 -3.16
N GLU A 204 -18.59 12.44 -1.88
CA GLU A 204 -19.29 13.05 -0.75
C GLU A 204 -18.35 13.98 0.02
N LEU A 205 -18.82 15.19 0.33
CA LEU A 205 -18.18 16.06 1.33
C LEU A 205 -18.68 15.66 2.72
N GLU A 206 -18.00 14.73 3.39
CA GLU A 206 -18.40 14.20 4.69
C GLU A 206 -18.43 15.28 5.77
N ASN A 207 -17.39 16.10 5.80
CA ASN A 207 -17.20 17.12 6.83
C ASN A 207 -16.45 18.35 6.28
N LYS A 208 -16.75 19.52 6.84
CA LYS A 208 -16.03 20.79 6.62
C LYS A 208 -15.79 21.43 7.98
N TRP A 209 -14.53 21.67 8.34
CA TRP A 209 -14.16 22.27 9.62
C TRP A 209 -13.07 23.33 9.45
N THR A 210 -12.75 24.04 10.52
CA THR A 210 -11.64 24.97 10.57
C THR A 210 -10.59 24.46 11.54
N GLU A 211 -9.34 24.37 11.10
CA GLU A 211 -8.20 23.97 11.92
C GLU A 211 -7.03 24.91 11.64
N ASN A 212 -6.46 25.49 12.70
CA ASN A 212 -5.35 26.46 12.60
C ASN A 212 -5.62 27.62 11.62
N GLY A 213 -6.87 28.11 11.61
CA GLY A 213 -7.30 29.20 10.73
C GLY A 213 -7.49 28.84 9.26
N LYS A 214 -7.36 27.54 8.90
CA LYS A 214 -7.60 27.04 7.54
C LYS A 214 -8.88 26.25 7.47
N THR A 215 -9.57 26.35 6.35
CA THR A 215 -10.71 25.49 6.06
C THR A 215 -10.24 24.11 5.64
N CYS A 216 -10.84 23.07 6.20
CA CYS A 216 -10.52 21.68 5.94
C CYS A 216 -11.75 20.92 5.48
N TYR A 217 -11.54 19.91 4.64
CA TYR A 217 -12.55 19.12 3.96
C TYR A 217 -12.21 17.64 4.12
N LEU A 218 -13.19 16.83 4.51
CA LEU A 218 -13.12 15.38 4.46
C LEU A 218 -13.99 14.93 3.28
N ILE A 219 -13.34 14.43 2.23
CA ILE A 219 -14.01 13.94 1.03
C ILE A 219 -13.99 12.42 1.01
N ARG A 220 -15.13 11.79 0.77
CA ARG A 220 -15.25 10.35 0.56
C ARG A 220 -15.53 10.07 -0.90
N ILE A 221 -14.80 9.14 -1.48
CA ILE A 221 -14.98 8.67 -2.85
C ILE A 221 -15.56 7.27 -2.77
N ASN A 222 -16.76 7.12 -3.34
CA ASN A 222 -17.49 5.86 -3.39
C ASN A 222 -17.48 5.35 -4.84
N ASN A 223 -16.73 4.29 -5.07
CA ASN A 223 -16.67 3.63 -6.36
C ASN A 223 -17.72 2.51 -6.41
N LYS A 224 -18.37 2.35 -7.56
CA LYS A 224 -19.20 1.17 -7.85
C LYS A 224 -18.48 0.36 -8.91
N THR A 225 -17.98 -0.82 -8.55
CA THR A 225 -17.44 -1.73 -9.55
C THR A 225 -18.56 -2.25 -10.45
N LYS A 226 -18.20 -2.78 -11.62
CA LYS A 226 -19.16 -3.37 -12.57
C LYS A 226 -19.99 -4.51 -11.97
N ASP A 227 -19.45 -5.17 -10.94
CA ASP A 227 -20.08 -6.30 -10.24
C ASP A 227 -20.90 -5.86 -9.01
N GLY A 228 -21.03 -4.55 -8.78
CA GLY A 228 -21.82 -3.99 -7.68
C GLY A 228 -21.08 -3.93 -6.33
N GLU A 229 -19.81 -4.32 -6.29
CA GLU A 229 -18.97 -4.12 -5.10
C GLU A 229 -18.72 -2.61 -4.93
N LYS A 230 -18.85 -2.16 -3.67
CA LYS A 230 -18.61 -0.77 -3.31
C LYS A 230 -17.29 -0.68 -2.58
N THR A 231 -16.30 -0.03 -3.19
CA THR A 231 -15.12 0.41 -2.46
C THR A 231 -15.30 1.88 -2.07
N THR A 232 -14.79 2.22 -0.90
CA THR A 232 -14.86 3.58 -0.38
C THR A 232 -13.53 3.94 0.25
N TYR A 233 -13.06 5.15 -0.03
CA TYR A 233 -11.87 5.74 0.59
C TYR A 233 -12.12 7.22 0.80
N ALA A 234 -11.32 7.85 1.66
CA ALA A 234 -11.48 9.24 1.99
C ALA A 234 -10.14 9.97 2.06
N TYR A 235 -10.19 11.27 1.79
CA TYR A 235 -9.07 12.17 1.95
C TYR A 235 -9.49 13.36 2.82
N ALA A 236 -8.68 13.67 3.82
CA ALA A 236 -8.76 14.94 4.52
C ALA A 236 -7.80 15.93 3.86
N ILE A 237 -8.30 17.06 3.36
CA ILE A 237 -7.52 18.11 2.70
C ILE A 237 -7.82 19.50 3.26
N ASP A 238 -6.85 20.41 3.27
CA ASP A 238 -7.12 21.82 3.56
C ASP A 238 -7.50 22.62 2.30
N GLU A 239 -7.83 23.90 2.46
CA GLU A 239 -8.17 24.84 1.38
C GLU A 239 -7.03 25.09 0.38
N ASN A 240 -5.79 24.68 0.70
CA ASN A 240 -4.65 24.68 -0.21
C ASN A 240 -4.37 23.28 -0.77
N VAL A 241 -5.32 22.35 -0.57
CA VAL A 241 -5.28 20.95 -1.00
C VAL A 241 -4.07 20.20 -0.46
N ARG A 242 -3.66 20.54 0.77
CA ARG A 242 -2.71 19.75 1.54
C ARG A 242 -3.43 18.61 2.24
N PHE A 243 -2.94 17.39 2.05
CA PHE A 243 -3.56 16.20 2.62
C PHE A 243 -3.23 16.06 4.11
N ILE A 244 -4.20 16.38 4.96
CA ILE A 244 -4.08 16.43 6.42
C ILE A 244 -3.75 15.05 6.99
N GLN A 245 -4.38 13.98 6.47
CA GLN A 245 -4.13 12.60 6.92
C GLN A 245 -2.68 12.14 6.71
N TRP A 246 -1.97 12.84 5.82
CA TRP A 246 -0.60 12.59 5.41
C TRP A 246 0.32 13.78 5.75
N GLU A 247 -0.07 14.67 6.66
CA GLU A 247 0.81 15.75 7.15
C GLU A 247 0.98 15.72 8.68
N GLY A 248 0.48 14.65 9.34
CA GLY A 248 0.72 14.36 10.74
C GLY A 248 -0.39 14.87 11.68
N CYS A 249 -0.47 14.27 12.87
CA CYS A 249 -1.33 14.77 13.93
C CYS A 249 -0.72 16.04 14.53
N THR A 250 -1.50 17.11 14.62
CA THR A 250 -1.23 18.16 15.59
C THR A 250 -1.29 17.51 16.97
N VAL A 251 -0.16 17.49 17.68
CA VAL A 251 -0.14 17.09 19.10
C VAL A 251 -1.08 18.05 19.81
N LYS A 252 -2.24 17.55 20.24
CA LYS A 252 -3.11 18.27 21.16
C LYS A 252 -2.53 18.23 22.56
#